data_AF-A0A6V7JQ48-F1
#
_entry.id   AF-A0A6V7JQ48-F1
#
_cell.length_a   1.000
_cell.length_b   1.000
_cell.length_c   1.000
_cell.angle_alpha   90.00
_cell.angle_beta   90.00
_cell.angle_gamma   90.00
#
_symmetry.space_group_name_H-M   'P 1'
#
loop_
_entity.id
_entity.type
_entity.pdbx_description
1 polymer ?
#
loop_
_entity_poly.entity_id
_entity_poly.type
_entity_poly.pdbx_seq_one_letter_code
_entity_poly.pdbx_strand_id
1 'polypeptide(L)'
;DDKLITECRVRYLSFLGIGRNVKQCAFIMHTAQDLFIAHIFNCEPSSGALCKTIEAACKLRYQKCLDAHPQGFRNTSNLSTPSGKGIGATLKSLVGSLTGRRNKQGES
;
A
#
# COMPACT_ATOMS: atom_id res chain seq x y z
N ASP A 1 31.07 -15.87 3.26
CA ASP A 1 31.18 -14.40 3.34
C ASP A 1 29.87 -13.73 2.95
N ASP A 2 28.91 -13.70 3.87
CA ASP A 2 27.61 -13.05 3.66
C ASP A 2 27.58 -11.67 4.31
N LYS A 3 28.47 -10.78 3.87
CA LYS A 3 28.51 -9.40 4.37
C LYS A 3 27.37 -8.59 3.74
N LEU A 4 26.50 -8.02 4.57
CA LEU A 4 25.44 -7.12 4.12
C LEU A 4 26.06 -5.85 3.50
N ILE A 5 25.75 -5.60 2.23
CA ILE A 5 26.22 -4.41 1.49
C ILE A 5 25.21 -3.26 1.63
N THR A 6 23.92 -3.55 1.51
CA THR A 6 22.85 -2.54 1.62
C THR A 6 21.54 -3.16 2.07
N GLU A 7 20.71 -2.38 2.76
CA GLU A 7 19.33 -2.70 3.09
C GLU A 7 18.42 -1.57 2.60
N CYS A 8 17.45 -1.90 1.75
CA CYS A 8 16.54 -0.92 1.16
C CYS A 8 15.09 -1.25 1.51
N ARG A 9 14.41 -0.33 2.19
CA ARG A 9 12.98 -0.49 2.51
C ARG A 9 12.12 -0.13 1.30
N VAL A 10 11.34 -1.09 0.82
CA VAL A 10 10.44 -0.94 -0.35
C VAL A 10 9.57 0.32 -0.31
N ARG A 11 9.11 0.76 0.87
CA ARG A 11 8.27 1.98 1.01
C ARG A 11 8.93 3.28 0.54
N TYR A 12 10.26 3.28 0.42
CA TYR A 12 11.05 4.45 0.04
C TYR A 12 11.63 4.34 -1.37
N LEU A 13 11.36 3.23 -2.07
CA LEU A 13 11.75 3.08 -3.47
C LEU A 13 10.82 3.95 -4.31
N SER A 14 11.38 4.96 -4.97
CA SER A 14 10.63 5.93 -5.77
C SER A 14 10.56 5.55 -7.24
N PHE A 15 11.63 4.93 -7.77
CA PHE A 15 11.71 4.53 -9.18
C PHE A 15 12.51 3.24 -9.36
N LEU A 16 12.16 2.44 -10.36
CA LEU A 16 12.87 1.24 -10.79
C LEU A 16 12.88 1.21 -12.32
N GLY A 17 14.03 0.93 -12.94
CA GLY A 17 14.14 0.85 -14.38
C GLY A 17 15.28 -0.05 -14.86
N ILE A 18 15.09 -0.59 -16.06
CA ILE A 18 16.15 -1.23 -16.85
C ILE A 18 16.77 -0.14 -17.73
N GLY A 19 18.11 -0.11 -17.80
CA GLY A 19 18.83 0.84 -18.63
C GLY A 19 18.72 0.53 -20.13
N ARG A 20 19.42 1.31 -20.95
CA ARG A 20 19.53 1.02 -22.40
C ARG A 20 20.15 -0.35 -22.65
N ASN A 21 21.06 -0.77 -21.79
CA ASN A 21 21.59 -2.12 -21.76
C ASN A 21 20.70 -3.00 -20.86
N VAL A 22 20.19 -4.10 -21.42
CA VAL A 22 19.30 -5.06 -20.73
C VAL A 22 19.94 -5.74 -19.51
N LYS A 23 21.26 -5.69 -19.39
CA LYS A 23 21.99 -6.19 -18.22
C LYS A 23 22.03 -5.21 -17.06
N GLN A 24 21.79 -3.93 -17.35
CA GLN A 24 21.85 -2.87 -16.35
C GLN A 24 20.45 -2.55 -15.86
N CYS A 25 20.28 -2.48 -14.55
CA CYS A 25 19.09 -1.90 -13.94
C CYS A 25 19.45 -1.06 -12.72
N ALA A 26 18.55 -0.18 -12.33
CA ALA A 26 18.71 0.59 -11.12
C ALA A 26 17.37 0.82 -10.44
N PHE A 27 17.41 1.04 -9.13
CA PHE A 27 16.31 1.65 -8.39
C PHE A 27 16.78 2.88 -7.64
N ILE A 28 15.87 3.84 -7.45
CA ILE A 28 16.10 5.10 -6.74
C ILE A 28 15.36 5.03 -5.41
N MET A 29 16.09 5.36 -4.34
CA MET A 29 15.58 5.46 -2.98
C MET A 29 15.46 6.93 -2.57
N HIS A 30 14.32 7.31 -2.01
CA HIS A 30 14.15 8.59 -1.31
C HIS A 30 14.56 8.44 0.15
N THR A 31 15.51 9.24 0.61
CA THR A 31 16.03 9.16 1.98
C THR A 31 15.30 10.12 2.92
N ALA A 32 15.48 9.92 4.22
CA ALA A 32 14.92 10.82 5.23
C ALA A 32 15.52 12.24 5.19
N GLN A 33 16.67 12.43 4.52
CA GLN A 33 17.28 13.75 4.33
C GLN A 33 16.81 14.45 3.04
N ASP A 34 15.71 13.98 2.44
CA ASP A 34 15.21 14.47 1.15
C ASP A 34 16.23 14.33 0.00
N LEU A 35 17.06 13.29 0.07
CA LEU A 35 18.02 12.95 -0.99
C LEU A 35 17.53 11.74 -1.78
N PHE A 36 18.02 11.62 -3.01
CA PHE A 36 17.77 10.47 -3.88
C PHE A 36 19.05 9.69 -4.11
N ILE A 37 19.03 8.39 -3.81
CA ILE A 37 20.18 7.50 -3.98
C ILE A 37 19.83 6.42 -5.00
N ALA A 38 20.59 6.35 -6.09
CA ALA A 38 20.46 5.31 -7.10
C ALA A 38 21.35 4.10 -6.75
N HIS A 39 20.75 2.91 -6.70
CA HIS A 39 21.46 1.63 -6.59
C HIS A 39 21.45 0.95 -7.95
N ILE A 40 22.64 0.68 -8.50
CA ILE A 40 22.82 0.18 -9.87
C ILE A 40 23.36 -1.24 -9.81
N PHE A 41 22.82 -2.11 -10.66
CA PHE A 41 23.20 -3.51 -10.77
C PHE A 41 23.56 -3.85 -12.22
N ASN A 42 24.54 -4.73 -12.38
CA ASN A 42 24.86 -5.37 -13.64
C ASN A 42 24.59 -6.88 -13.50
N CYS A 43 23.59 -7.38 -14.22
CA CYS A 43 23.06 -8.73 -14.10
C CYS A 43 23.35 -9.54 -15.37
N GLU A 44 23.63 -10.83 -15.22
CA GLU A 44 23.81 -11.78 -16.32
C GLU A 44 22.71 -12.87 -16.23
N PRO A 45 22.03 -13.24 -17.34
CA PRO A 45 22.17 -12.69 -18.69
C PRO A 45 21.40 -11.37 -18.92
N SER A 46 20.47 -11.01 -18.03
CA SER A 46 19.73 -9.75 -18.07
C SER A 46 19.22 -9.36 -16.69
N SER A 47 18.83 -8.10 -16.50
CA SER A 47 18.25 -7.59 -15.25
C SER A 47 16.74 -7.86 -15.11
N GLY A 48 16.11 -8.49 -16.10
CA GLY A 48 14.65 -8.68 -16.14
C GLY A 48 14.09 -9.41 -14.91
N ALA A 49 14.73 -10.52 -14.50
CA ALA A 49 14.29 -11.28 -13.33
C ALA A 49 14.40 -10.48 -12.02
N LEU A 50 15.50 -9.74 -11.85
CA LEU A 50 15.72 -8.87 -10.70
C LEU A 50 14.65 -7.77 -10.65
N CYS A 51 14.45 -7.06 -11.75
CA CYS A 51 13.44 -6.00 -11.85
C CYS A 51 12.02 -6.53 -11.58
N LYS A 52 11.65 -7.71 -12.11
CA LYS A 52 10.33 -8.31 -11.86
C LYS A 52 10.14 -8.69 -10.40
N THR A 53 11.20 -9.14 -9.74
CA THR A 53 11.17 -9.45 -8.31
C THR A 53 10.94 -8.19 -7.47
N ILE A 54 11.67 -7.11 -7.76
CA ILE A 54 11.50 -5.82 -7.08
C ILE A 54 10.10 -5.26 -7.37
N GLU A 55 9.61 -5.32 -8.61
CA GLU A 55 8.26 -4.90 -9.01
C GLU A 55 7.19 -5.64 -8.19
N ALA A 56 7.30 -6.96 -8.06
CA ALA A 56 6.38 -7.76 -7.27
C ALA A 56 6.41 -7.37 -5.78
N ALA A 57 7.60 -7.14 -5.22
CA ALA A 57 7.74 -6.67 -3.84
C ALA A 57 7.07 -5.30 -3.62
N CYS A 58 7.25 -4.37 -4.55
CA CYS A 58 6.58 -3.06 -4.53
C CYS A 58 5.05 -3.21 -4.56
N LYS A 59 4.52 -4.04 -5.46
CA LYS A 59 3.07 -4.29 -5.56
C LYS A 59 2.51 -4.92 -4.28
N LEU A 60 3.17 -5.94 -3.74
CA LEU A 60 2.76 -6.58 -2.49
C LEU A 60 2.82 -5.60 -1.30
N ARG A 61 3.85 -4.75 -1.25
CA ARG A 61 3.96 -3.74 -0.18
C ARG A 61 2.86 -2.70 -0.29
N TYR A 62 2.55 -2.25 -1.50
CA TYR A 62 1.47 -1.32 -1.76
C TYR A 62 0.11 -1.91 -1.35
N GLN A 63 -0.19 -3.14 -1.77
CA GLN A 63 -1.42 -3.84 -1.40
C GLN A 63 -1.56 -3.96 0.12
N LYS A 64 -0.49 -4.39 0.83
CA LYS A 64 -0.48 -4.46 2.30
C LYS A 64 -0.79 -3.12 2.98
N CYS A 65 -0.34 -2.00 2.40
CA CYS A 65 -0.65 -0.68 2.93
C CYS A 65 -2.12 -0.30 2.74
N LEU A 66 -2.72 -0.66 1.61
CA LEU A 66 -4.15 -0.45 1.33
C LEU A 66 -5.01 -1.29 2.27
N ASP A 67 -4.68 -2.57 2.42
CA ASP A 67 -5.43 -3.50 3.27
C ASP A 67 -5.40 -3.08 4.75
N ALA A 68 -4.29 -2.49 5.20
CA ALA A 68 -4.16 -1.94 6.55
C ALA A 68 -5.01 -0.67 6.79
N HIS A 69 -5.44 0.02 5.72
CA HIS A 69 -6.25 1.24 5.80
C HIS A 69 -7.50 1.18 4.89
N PRO A 70 -8.48 0.29 5.17
CA PRO A 70 -9.63 0.06 4.29
C PRO A 70 -10.51 1.31 4.04
N GLN A 71 -10.45 2.29 4.95
CA GLN A 71 -11.31 3.48 4.93
C GLN A 71 -10.65 4.71 4.28
N GLY A 72 -9.35 4.67 3.96
CA GLY A 72 -8.58 5.86 3.57
C GLY A 72 -8.55 6.17 2.07
N PHE A 73 -8.82 5.20 1.20
CA PHE A 73 -8.63 5.35 -0.25
C PHE A 73 -9.92 5.35 -1.08
N ARG A 74 -11.10 5.21 -0.47
CA ARG A 74 -12.39 5.35 -1.18
C ARG A 74 -12.80 6.80 -1.46
N ASN A 75 -12.03 7.79 -1.01
CA ASN A 75 -12.41 9.21 -1.12
C ASN A 75 -11.72 9.98 -2.25
N THR A 76 -10.92 9.37 -3.13
CA THR A 76 -10.24 10.10 -4.22
C THR A 76 -10.85 9.87 -5.61
N SER A 77 -12.10 9.41 -5.70
CA SER A 77 -12.84 9.23 -6.97
C SER A 77 -14.16 10.00 -7.03
N ASN A 78 -14.23 11.21 -6.43
CA ASN A 78 -15.40 12.10 -6.59
C ASN A 78 -15.06 13.35 -7.41
N LEU A 79 -14.43 13.14 -8.57
CA LEU A 79 -14.50 14.10 -9.67
C LEU A 79 -15.72 13.74 -10.54
N SER A 80 -16.68 14.67 -10.57
CA SER A 80 -17.81 14.85 -11.51
C SER A 80 -18.90 13.78 -11.59
N THR A 81 -20.07 14.02 -10.96
CA THR A 81 -21.37 14.33 -11.61
C THR A 81 -22.55 14.19 -10.63
N PRO A 82 -23.54 15.10 -10.65
CA PRO A 82 -24.77 14.97 -9.87
C PRO A 82 -25.80 14.18 -10.68
N SER A 83 -26.23 13.01 -10.18
CA SER A 83 -27.56 12.39 -10.36
C SER A 83 -27.45 10.87 -10.31
N GLY A 84 -28.27 10.22 -9.47
CA GLY A 84 -28.43 8.76 -9.47
C GLY A 84 -28.56 8.16 -8.08
N LYS A 85 -29.80 8.19 -7.55
CA LYS A 85 -30.21 7.51 -6.31
C LYS A 85 -29.84 6.02 -6.34
N GLY A 86 -28.94 5.60 -5.43
CA GLY A 86 -28.65 4.20 -5.13
C GLY A 86 -29.08 3.84 -3.70
N ILE A 87 -30.07 2.97 -3.58
CA ILE A 87 -30.92 2.67 -2.40
C ILE A 87 -30.20 1.87 -1.26
N GLY A 88 -28.87 1.78 -1.25
CA GLY A 88 -28.16 0.75 -0.46
C GLY A 88 -27.39 1.18 0.80
N ALA A 89 -27.37 2.46 1.19
CA ALA A 89 -26.42 2.96 2.19
C ALA A 89 -26.97 3.14 3.63
N THR A 90 -28.26 2.91 3.88
CA THR A 90 -28.91 3.33 5.15
C THR A 90 -29.26 2.20 6.14
N LEU A 91 -28.99 0.93 5.83
CA LEU A 91 -29.47 -0.19 6.69
C LEU A 91 -28.50 -0.66 7.79
N LYS A 92 -27.29 -0.11 7.92
CA LYS A 92 -26.35 -0.57 8.95
C LYS A 92 -26.52 0.09 10.33
N SER A 93 -27.45 1.03 10.51
CA SER A 93 -27.63 1.75 11.79
C SER A 93 -28.71 1.15 12.71
N LEU A 94 -29.47 0.13 12.29
CA LEU A 94 -30.72 -0.27 12.99
C LEU A 94 -30.70 -1.63 13.72
N VAL A 95 -29.63 -2.43 13.66
CA VAL A 95 -29.58 -3.78 14.30
C VAL A 95 -28.66 -3.80 15.53
N GLY A 96 -28.73 -2.77 16.37
CA GLY A 96 -27.90 -2.67 17.59
C GLY A 96 -28.62 -2.33 18.89
N SER A 97 -29.94 -2.09 18.89
CA SER A 97 -30.62 -1.44 20.03
C SER A 97 -31.91 -2.12 20.52
N LEU A 98 -32.04 -3.44 20.42
CA LEU A 98 -33.25 -4.15 20.89
C LEU A 98 -32.96 -5.53 21.52
N THR A 99 -32.18 -5.57 22.60
CA THR A 99 -32.33 -6.54 23.72
C THR A 99 -31.61 -5.90 24.92
N GLY A 100 -32.13 -5.71 26.12
CA GLY A 100 -33.45 -5.89 26.72
C GLY A 100 -33.36 -5.27 28.12
N ARG A 101 -34.27 -4.35 28.44
CA ARG A 101 -34.51 -3.84 29.81
C ARG A 101 -35.21 -4.93 30.62
N ARG A 102 -34.74 -5.26 31.83
CA ARG A 102 -35.65 -5.55 32.95
C ARG A 102 -35.02 -5.29 34.34
N ASN A 103 -35.58 -4.24 34.93
CA ASN A 103 -35.59 -3.74 36.30
C ASN A 103 -35.54 -4.79 37.43
N LYS A 104 -34.84 -4.49 38.55
CA LYS A 104 -35.46 -4.40 39.89
C LYS A 104 -34.52 -3.71 40.91
N GLN A 105 -35.00 -2.57 41.40
CA GLN A 105 -34.51 -1.77 42.53
C GLN A 105 -35.38 -2.11 43.77
N GLY A 106 -34.84 -1.92 44.98
CA GLY A 106 -35.52 -2.03 46.29
C GLY A 106 -34.59 -2.72 47.30
N GLU A 107 -33.76 -1.98 48.05
CA GLU A 107 -34.03 -1.12 49.23
C GLU A 107 -34.06 -1.93 50.55
N SER A 108 -33.17 -1.52 51.45
CA SER A 108 -33.03 -1.77 52.91
C SER A 108 -32.90 -3.19 53.43
#